data_AF-A0A962N7E5-F1
#
_entry.id   AF-A0A962N7E5-F1
#
_cell.length_a   1.000
_cell.length_b   1.000
_cell.length_c   1.000
_cell.angle_alpha   90.00
_cell.angle_beta   90.00
_cell.angle_gamma   90.00
#
_symmetry.space_group_name_H-M   'P 1'
#
loop_
_entity.id
_entity.type
_entity.pdbx_description
1 polymer ?
#
loop_
_entity_poly.entity_id
_entity_poly.type
_entity_poly.pdbx_seq_one_letter_code
_entity_poly.pdbx_strand_id
1 'polypeptide(L)'
;AFFCAQFIYAFSQSNLGVLFAIKGANLLQTMGLPTALTVVGIVLLSAFVNLLVGSASAKWALIGAVMVPMLMQLGVSPDLTQAAYRVGDSSTNIITPLMPYFPLIVVFCRKYVSHAGIGTLVALMLPYSVALLAIWTSFLIGFWALGIPLGVGASYSYPAS
;
A
#
# COMPACT_ATOMS: atom_id res chain seq x y z
N ALA A 1 5.97 -17.09 -1.78
CA ALA A 1 6.94 -17.08 -0.65
C ALA A 1 8.35 -17.48 -1.11
N PHE A 2 8.56 -18.71 -1.62
CA PHE A 2 9.88 -19.17 -2.09
C PHE A 2 10.57 -18.20 -3.06
N PHE A 3 9.94 -17.88 -4.19
CA PHE A 3 10.53 -16.97 -5.18
C PHE A 3 10.73 -15.54 -4.67
N CYS A 4 9.82 -15.03 -3.83
CA CYS A 4 10.00 -13.73 -3.20
C CYS A 4 11.22 -13.72 -2.25
N ALA A 5 11.43 -14.81 -1.49
CA ALA A 5 12.60 -14.94 -0.63
C ALA A 5 13.91 -14.96 -1.44
N GLN A 6 13.94 -15.70 -2.56
CA GLN A 6 15.09 -15.70 -3.47
C GLN A 6 15.33 -14.33 -4.11
N PHE A 7 14.26 -13.63 -4.51
CA PHE A 7 14.35 -12.25 -5.01
C PHE A 7 14.92 -11.30 -3.95
N ILE A 8 14.38 -11.30 -2.73
CA ILE A 8 14.85 -10.42 -1.65
C ILE A 8 16.33 -10.70 -1.33
N TYR A 9 16.71 -11.99 -1.29
CA TYR A 9 18.10 -12.39 -1.08
C TYR A 9 19.02 -11.86 -2.19
N ALA A 10 18.70 -12.12 -3.46
CA ALA A 10 19.50 -11.65 -4.59
C ALA A 10 19.54 -10.11 -4.69
N PHE A 11 18.43 -9.45 -4.39
CA PHE A 11 18.30 -7.98 -4.40
C PHE A 11 19.13 -7.31 -3.30
N SER A 12 19.20 -7.95 -2.12
CA SER A 12 20.08 -7.52 -1.03
C SER A 12 21.56 -7.78 -1.36
N GLN A 13 21.90 -8.97 -1.85
CA GLN A 13 23.29 -9.35 -2.17
C GLN A 13 23.90 -8.51 -3.31
N SER A 14 23.08 -8.11 -4.29
CA SER A 14 23.52 -7.26 -5.41
C SER A 14 23.66 -5.77 -5.04
N ASN A 15 23.35 -5.37 -3.80
CA ASN A 15 23.27 -3.97 -3.35
C ASN A 15 22.25 -3.11 -4.13
N LEU A 16 21.44 -3.69 -5.01
CA LEU A 16 20.41 -2.96 -5.74
C LEU A 16 19.37 -2.39 -4.79
N GLY A 17 18.97 -3.12 -3.74
CA GLY A 17 18.02 -2.60 -2.75
C GLY A 17 18.52 -1.35 -2.04
N VAL A 18 19.79 -1.35 -1.63
CA VAL A 18 20.44 -0.18 -1.03
C VAL A 18 20.50 0.98 -2.04
N LEU A 19 20.89 0.70 -3.29
CA LEU A 19 20.97 1.72 -4.34
C LEU A 19 19.62 2.37 -4.64
N PHE A 20 18.55 1.58 -4.78
CA PHE A 20 17.20 2.10 -5.02
C PHE A 20 16.69 2.88 -3.81
N ALA A 21 16.94 2.39 -2.59
CA ALA A 21 16.55 3.08 -1.37
C ALA A 21 17.22 4.46 -1.27
N ILE A 22 18.54 4.54 -1.47
CA ILE A 22 19.28 5.82 -1.42
C ILE A 22 18.82 6.77 -2.52
N LYS A 23 18.74 6.30 -3.78
CA LYS A 23 18.33 7.16 -4.90
C LYS A 23 16.89 7.67 -4.73
N GLY A 24 15.97 6.82 -4.29
CA GLY A 24 14.58 7.20 -4.05
C GLY A 24 14.42 8.11 -2.84
N ALA A 25 15.16 7.86 -1.74
CA ALA A 25 15.17 8.75 -0.59
C ALA A 25 15.71 10.13 -0.96
N ASN A 26 16.82 10.21 -1.70
CA ASN A 26 17.36 11.47 -2.20
C ASN A 26 16.36 12.21 -3.09
N LEU A 27 15.65 11.51 -3.99
CA LEU A 27 14.61 12.11 -4.81
C LEU A 27 13.47 12.71 -3.96
N LEU A 28 13.02 12.00 -2.94
CA LEU A 28 11.97 12.48 -2.04
C LEU A 28 12.46 13.65 -1.16
N GLN A 29 13.72 13.61 -0.72
CA GLN A 29 14.35 14.71 0.02
C GLN A 29 14.48 15.97 -0.83
N THR A 30 14.90 15.85 -2.10
CA THR A 30 15.04 17.01 -3.00
C THR A 30 13.71 17.64 -3.36
N MET A 31 12.63 16.86 -3.37
CA MET A 31 11.27 17.39 -3.50
C MET A 31 10.80 18.15 -2.25
N GLY A 32 11.45 17.99 -1.10
CA GLY A 32 11.14 18.71 0.14
C GLY A 32 9.72 18.46 0.66
N LEU A 33 9.12 17.31 0.32
CA LEU A 33 7.74 17.02 0.67
C LEU A 33 7.58 16.80 2.18
N PRO A 34 6.50 17.30 2.80
CA PRO A 34 6.16 16.94 4.17
C PRO A 34 6.02 15.42 4.31
N THR A 35 6.53 14.84 5.40
CA THR A 35 6.49 13.39 5.64
C THR A 35 5.08 12.81 5.53
N ALA A 36 4.05 13.54 5.99
CA ALA A 36 2.65 13.14 5.83
C ALA A 36 2.22 12.98 4.37
N LEU A 37 2.68 13.87 3.48
CA LEU A 37 2.39 13.78 2.06
C LEU A 37 3.10 12.57 1.43
N THR A 38 4.33 12.28 1.85
CA THR A 38 5.05 11.07 1.44
C THR A 38 4.30 9.80 1.86
N VAL A 39 3.75 9.77 3.08
CA VAL A 39 2.92 8.65 3.56
C VAL A 39 1.66 8.49 2.71
N VAL A 40 0.95 9.58 2.39
CA VAL A 40 -0.20 9.54 1.46
C VAL A 40 0.23 9.02 0.08
N GLY A 41 1.40 9.42 -0.42
CA GLY A 41 1.95 8.89 -1.67
C GLY A 41 2.10 7.37 -1.68
N ILE A 42 2.54 6.76 -0.57
CA ILE A 42 2.62 5.30 -0.42
C ILE A 42 1.23 4.66 -0.45
N VAL A 43 0.25 5.26 0.24
CA VAL A 43 -1.13 4.77 0.23
C VAL A 43 -1.66 4.73 -1.21
N LEU A 44 -1.47 5.81 -1.97
CA LEU A 44 -1.90 5.90 -3.37
C LEU A 44 -1.16 4.91 -4.27
N LEU A 45 0.16 4.76 -4.09
CA LEU A 45 0.95 3.77 -4.82
C LEU A 45 0.45 2.35 -4.56
N SER A 46 0.23 1.99 -3.29
CA SER A 46 -0.29 0.67 -2.90
C SER A 46 -1.69 0.43 -3.48
N ALA A 47 -2.57 1.42 -3.40
CA ALA A 47 -3.92 1.37 -3.96
C ALA A 47 -3.90 1.16 -5.49
N PHE A 48 -2.97 1.81 -6.20
CA PHE A 48 -2.79 1.65 -7.64
C PHE A 48 -2.26 0.25 -8.00
N VAL A 49 -1.18 -0.19 -7.34
CA VAL A 49 -0.59 -1.52 -7.61
C VAL A 49 -1.58 -2.64 -7.30
N ASN A 50 -2.44 -2.46 -6.29
CA ASN A 50 -3.48 -3.42 -5.95
C ASN A 50 -4.47 -3.71 -7.09
N LEU A 51 -4.69 -2.76 -8.01
CA LEU A 51 -5.53 -2.99 -9.19
C LEU A 51 -4.94 -4.04 -10.13
N LEU A 52 -3.61 -4.23 -10.11
CA LEU A 52 -2.88 -5.13 -11.00
C LEU A 52 -2.51 -6.46 -10.33
N VAL A 53 -2.30 -6.45 -9.01
CA VAL A 53 -1.83 -7.63 -8.27
C VAL A 53 -2.74 -7.88 -7.06
N GLY A 54 -3.65 -8.85 -7.14
CA GLY A 54 -4.63 -9.09 -6.07
C GLY A 54 -4.06 -9.63 -4.75
N SER A 55 -2.84 -10.19 -4.73
CA SER A 55 -2.26 -10.77 -3.52
C SER A 55 -1.58 -9.72 -2.63
N ALA A 56 -2.13 -9.52 -1.43
CA ALA A 56 -1.55 -8.61 -0.42
C ALA A 56 -0.14 -9.02 0.00
N SER A 57 0.14 -10.31 0.20
CA SER A 57 1.46 -10.77 0.64
C SER A 57 2.50 -10.71 -0.48
N ALA A 58 2.10 -11.00 -1.73
CA ALA A 58 3.02 -10.94 -2.87
C ALA A 58 3.45 -9.49 -3.19
N LYS A 59 2.51 -8.54 -3.17
CA LYS A 59 2.81 -7.12 -3.34
C LYS A 59 3.72 -6.59 -2.24
N TRP A 60 3.39 -6.87 -0.97
CA TRP A 60 4.19 -6.40 0.16
C TRP A 60 5.62 -6.92 0.11
N ALA A 61 5.82 -8.18 -0.28
CA ALA A 61 7.16 -8.76 -0.38
C ALA A 61 8.07 -8.01 -1.38
N LEU A 62 7.49 -7.43 -2.44
CA LEU A 62 8.23 -6.65 -3.44
C LEU A 62 8.35 -5.18 -3.04
N ILE A 63 7.23 -4.54 -2.72
CA ILE A 63 7.18 -3.10 -2.38
C ILE A 63 7.94 -2.83 -1.08
N GLY A 64 7.71 -3.66 -0.05
CA GLY A 64 8.33 -3.49 1.26
C GLY A 64 9.86 -3.58 1.21
N ALA A 65 10.42 -4.44 0.35
CA ALA A 65 11.88 -4.59 0.19
C ALA A 65 12.58 -3.31 -0.31
N VAL A 66 11.84 -2.41 -0.97
CA VAL A 66 12.36 -1.13 -1.48
C VAL A 66 11.89 0.05 -0.64
N MET A 67 10.60 0.11 -0.32
CA MET A 67 9.99 1.25 0.37
C MET A 67 10.43 1.35 1.82
N VAL A 68 10.53 0.23 2.56
CA VAL A 68 10.88 0.29 3.99
C VAL A 68 12.29 0.88 4.18
N PRO A 69 13.35 0.39 3.52
CA PRO A 69 14.69 1.00 3.67
C PRO A 69 14.75 2.45 3.17
N MET A 70 14.00 2.79 2.12
CA MET A 70 13.94 4.15 1.58
C MET A 70 13.36 5.14 2.59
N LEU A 71 12.24 4.78 3.22
CA LEU A 71 11.52 5.65 4.14
C LEU A 71 12.19 5.73 5.50
N MET A 72 12.88 4.68 5.92
CA MET A 72 13.77 4.72 7.08
C MET A 72 14.86 5.79 6.93
N GLN A 73 15.40 6.01 5.73
CA GLN A 73 16.34 7.12 5.46
C GLN A 73 15.70 8.50 5.54
N LEU A 74 14.37 8.59 5.47
CA LEU A 74 13.58 9.81 5.67
C LEU A 74 13.09 9.95 7.13
N GLY A 75 13.52 9.06 8.03
CA GLY A 75 13.09 9.05 9.42
C GLY A 75 11.68 8.48 9.64
N VAL A 76 11.11 7.76 8.68
CA VAL A 76 9.81 7.09 8.80
C VAL A 76 10.00 5.63 9.22
N SER A 77 9.23 5.18 10.21
CA SER A 77 9.33 3.80 10.70
C SER A 77 8.82 2.75 9.70
N PRO A 78 9.30 1.50 9.80
CA PRO A 78 8.70 0.37 9.11
C PRO A 78 7.22 0.19 9.45
N ASP A 79 6.81 0.48 10.69
CA ASP A 79 5.43 0.34 11.16
C ASP A 79 4.48 1.28 10.40
N LEU A 80 4.86 2.56 10.27
CA LEU A 80 4.08 3.56 9.54
C LEU A 80 4.05 3.24 8.04
N THR A 81 5.17 2.78 7.49
CA THR A 81 5.25 2.33 6.09
C THR A 81 4.30 1.16 5.83
N GLN A 82 4.28 0.16 6.72
CA GLN A 82 3.39 -0.99 6.60
C GLN A 82 1.93 -0.59 6.78
N ALA A 83 1.61 0.29 7.73
CA ALA A 83 0.25 0.80 7.91
C ALA A 83 -0.25 1.51 6.64
N ALA A 84 0.55 2.40 6.05
CA ALA A 84 0.24 3.08 4.80
C ALA A 84 -0.01 2.10 3.65
N TYR A 85 0.86 1.08 3.52
CA TYR A 85 0.66 0.01 2.54
C TYR A 85 -0.69 -0.69 2.72
N ARG A 86 -1.04 -1.07 3.96
CA ARG A 86 -2.28 -1.80 4.27
C ARG A 86 -3.53 -0.97 3.98
N VAL A 87 -3.51 0.34 4.25
CA VAL A 87 -4.61 1.25 3.89
C VAL A 87 -4.83 1.25 2.37
N GLY A 88 -3.76 1.37 1.58
CA GLY A 88 -3.87 1.39 0.12
C GLY A 88 -4.31 0.04 -0.46
N ASP A 89 -3.69 -1.06 -0.02
CA ASP A 89 -3.94 -2.43 -0.50
C ASP A 89 -5.41 -2.84 -0.36
N SER A 90 -6.03 -2.43 0.72
CA SER A 90 -7.40 -2.81 1.05
C SER A 90 -8.45 -1.92 0.39
N SER A 91 -8.16 -0.63 0.21
CA SER A 91 -9.14 0.36 -0.28
C SER A 91 -9.62 0.10 -1.71
N THR A 92 -8.79 -0.52 -2.56
CA THR A 92 -9.13 -0.79 -3.98
C THR A 92 -9.46 -2.24 -4.29
N ASN A 93 -9.55 -3.11 -3.28
CA ASN A 93 -9.88 -4.54 -3.47
C ASN A 93 -11.27 -4.76 -4.08
N ILE A 94 -12.22 -3.88 -3.77
CA ILE A 94 -13.61 -3.99 -4.25
C ILE A 94 -13.81 -3.55 -5.70
N ILE A 95 -12.80 -2.92 -6.31
CA ILE A 95 -12.85 -2.45 -7.71
C ILE A 95 -11.87 -3.19 -8.63
N THR A 96 -11.09 -4.14 -8.11
CA THR A 96 -10.19 -4.95 -8.96
C THR A 96 -10.89 -6.22 -9.46
N PRO A 97 -11.04 -6.40 -10.79
CA PRO A 97 -11.58 -7.62 -11.35
C PRO A 97 -10.61 -8.81 -11.23
N LEU A 98 -9.36 -8.55 -10.85
CA LEU A 98 -8.32 -9.56 -10.64
C LEU A 98 -8.38 -10.21 -9.24
N MET A 99 -9.27 -9.73 -8.36
CA MET A 99 -9.51 -10.40 -7.08
C MET A 99 -10.13 -11.79 -7.32
N PRO A 100 -9.61 -12.87 -6.71
CA PRO A 100 -10.10 -14.24 -6.94
C PRO A 100 -11.61 -14.43 -6.70
N TYR A 101 -12.19 -13.65 -5.78
CA TYR A 101 -13.61 -13.72 -5.44
C TYR A 101 -14.51 -12.89 -6.35
N PHE A 102 -13.95 -12.06 -7.24
CA PHE A 102 -14.72 -11.13 -8.06
C PHE A 102 -15.78 -11.82 -8.96
N PRO A 103 -15.47 -12.93 -9.67
CA PRO A 103 -16.47 -13.63 -10.47
C PRO A 103 -17.66 -14.14 -9.65
N LEU A 104 -17.41 -14.62 -8.43
CA LEU A 104 -18.46 -15.07 -7.51
C LEU A 104 -19.39 -13.91 -7.10
N ILE A 105 -18.83 -12.72 -6.82
CA ILE A 105 -19.61 -11.53 -6.48
C ILE A 105 -20.49 -11.10 -7.66
N VAL A 106 -19.99 -11.17 -8.90
CA VAL A 106 -20.80 -10.89 -10.10
C VAL A 106 -21.99 -11.86 -10.21
N VAL A 107 -21.78 -13.16 -9.94
CA VAL A 107 -22.87 -14.15 -9.94
C VAL A 107 -23.92 -13.83 -8.87
N PHE A 108 -23.51 -13.44 -7.66
CA PHE A 108 -24.44 -13.02 -6.62
C PHE A 108 -25.20 -11.74 -6.98
N CYS A 109 -24.54 -10.77 -7.62
CA CYS A 109 -25.20 -9.56 -8.11
C CYS A 109 -26.24 -9.90 -9.20
N ARG A 110 -25.90 -10.80 -10.13
CA ARG A 110 -26.79 -11.26 -11.20
C ARG A 110 -28.06 -11.94 -10.72
N LYS A 111 -28.05 -12.52 -9.52
CA LYS A 111 -29.26 -13.08 -8.89
C LYS A 111 -30.37 -12.04 -8.71
N TYR A 112 -29.99 -10.77 -8.47
CA TYR A 112 -30.93 -9.67 -8.24
C TYR A 112 -30.98 -8.68 -9.40
N VAL A 113 -29.88 -8.54 -10.16
CA VAL A 113 -29.76 -7.63 -11.30
C VAL A 113 -29.20 -8.41 -12.49
N SER A 114 -30.08 -8.98 -13.30
CA SER A 114 -29.74 -9.92 -14.39
C SER A 114 -28.70 -9.39 -15.40
N HIS A 115 -28.70 -8.08 -15.66
CA HIS A 115 -27.78 -7.43 -16.60
C HIS A 115 -26.43 -7.01 -15.97
N ALA A 116 -26.21 -7.25 -14.68
CA ALA A 116 -24.96 -6.86 -14.01
C ALA A 116 -23.76 -7.62 -14.59
N GLY A 117 -22.71 -6.88 -14.94
CA GLY A 117 -21.43 -7.42 -15.37
C GLY A 117 -20.26 -6.90 -14.52
N ILE A 118 -19.04 -7.18 -14.98
CA ILE A 118 -17.81 -6.71 -14.34
C ILE A 118 -17.82 -5.18 -14.22
N GLY A 119 -18.08 -4.49 -15.34
CA GLY A 119 -18.12 -3.02 -15.37
C GLY A 119 -19.21 -2.42 -14.47
N THR A 120 -20.40 -3.05 -14.41
CA THR A 120 -21.49 -2.62 -13.53
C THR A 120 -21.05 -2.67 -12.06
N LEU A 121 -20.42 -3.77 -11.66
CA LEU A 121 -19.98 -3.96 -10.28
C LEU A 121 -18.83 -3.00 -9.92
N VAL A 122 -17.84 -2.84 -10.81
CA VAL A 122 -16.74 -1.88 -10.61
C VAL A 122 -17.28 -0.45 -10.49
N ALA A 123 -18.18 -0.03 -11.39
CA ALA A 123 -18.76 1.31 -11.35
C ALA A 123 -19.59 1.54 -10.07
N LEU A 124 -20.33 0.53 -9.61
CA LEU A 124 -21.09 0.58 -8.36
C LEU A 124 -20.16 0.70 -7.13
N MET A 125 -19.02 0.01 -7.14
CA MET A 125 -18.08 -0.05 -6.01
C MET A 125 -17.05 1.10 -6.01
N LEU A 126 -16.84 1.77 -7.14
CA LEU A 126 -15.93 2.90 -7.27
C LEU A 126 -16.14 4.01 -6.22
N PRO A 127 -17.36 4.54 -6.00
CA PRO A 127 -17.56 5.57 -4.98
C PRO A 127 -17.21 5.07 -3.56
N TYR A 128 -17.48 3.80 -3.25
CA TYR A 128 -17.11 3.19 -1.97
C TYR A 128 -15.59 3.09 -1.82
N SER A 129 -14.89 2.69 -2.89
CA SER A 129 -13.43 2.57 -2.89
C SER A 129 -12.76 3.92 -2.68
N VAL A 130 -13.22 4.97 -3.38
CA VAL A 130 -12.71 6.34 -3.22
C VAL A 130 -13.01 6.88 -1.82
N ALA A 131 -14.23 6.67 -1.31
CA ALA A 131 -14.59 7.10 0.04
C ALA A 131 -13.75 6.39 1.11
N LEU A 132 -13.57 5.07 0.99
CA LEU A 132 -12.75 4.28 1.90
C LEU A 132 -11.29 4.73 1.85
N LEU A 133 -10.74 4.93 0.66
CA LEU A 133 -9.37 5.43 0.49
C LEU A 133 -9.18 6.78 1.19
N ALA A 134 -10.10 7.73 1.00
CA ALA A 134 -10.03 9.04 1.62
C ALA A 134 -10.15 8.96 3.15
N ILE A 135 -11.22 8.33 3.64
CA ILE A 135 -11.51 8.23 5.08
C ILE A 135 -10.39 7.49 5.80
N TRP A 136 -9.91 6.39 5.23
CA TRP A 136 -8.90 5.56 5.88
C TRP A 136 -7.51 6.18 5.86
N THR A 137 -7.19 6.92 4.80
CA THR A 137 -5.97 7.75 4.77
C THR A 137 -6.05 8.86 5.82
N SER A 138 -7.16 9.60 5.89
CA SER A 138 -7.37 10.63 6.90
C SER A 138 -7.32 10.04 8.31
N PHE A 139 -7.87 8.85 8.52
CA PHE A 139 -7.80 8.13 9.79
C PHE A 139 -6.34 7.82 10.16
N LEU A 140 -5.54 7.28 9.25
CA LEU A 140 -4.12 7.00 9.51
C LEU A 140 -3.34 8.27 9.89
N ILE A 141 -3.53 9.36 9.13
CA ILE A 141 -2.85 10.63 9.40
C ILE A 141 -3.32 11.23 10.74
N GLY A 142 -4.61 11.15 11.05
CA GLY A 142 -5.16 11.60 12.33
C GLY A 142 -4.63 10.79 13.51
N PHE A 143 -4.56 9.46 13.37
CA PHE A 143 -4.02 8.55 14.39
C PHE A 143 -2.56 8.86 14.70
N TRP A 144 -1.76 9.14 13.66
CA TRP A 144 -0.38 9.59 13.79
C TRP A 144 -0.28 10.98 14.42
N ALA A 145 -1.10 11.94 13.99
CA ALA A 145 -1.10 13.29 14.54
C ALA A 145 -1.46 13.33 16.04
N LEU A 146 -2.31 12.41 16.49
CA LEU A 146 -2.66 12.22 17.91
C LEU A 146 -1.59 11.45 18.70
N GLY A 147 -0.55 10.93 18.04
CA GLY A 147 0.51 10.16 18.68
C GLY A 147 0.07 8.80 19.23
N ILE A 148 -1.08 8.28 18.79
CA ILE A 148 -1.61 7.01 19.29
C ILE A 148 -0.75 5.89 18.68
N PRO A 149 -0.18 4.97 19.46
CA PRO A 149 0.69 3.93 18.90
C PRO A 149 -0.09 2.99 17.97
N LEU A 150 0.45 2.72 16.78
CA LEU A 150 -0.16 1.80 15.79
C LEU A 150 -0.27 0.36 16.29
N GLY A 151 0.51 0.02 17.32
CA GLY A 151 0.56 -1.29 17.95
C GLY A 151 1.50 -1.28 19.15
N VAL A 152 1.58 -2.42 19.85
CA VAL A 152 2.48 -2.58 20.99
C VAL A 152 3.92 -2.46 20.51
N GLY A 153 4.65 -1.48 21.04
CA GLY A 153 6.05 -1.21 20.65
C GLY A 153 6.22 -0.53 19.28
N ALA A 154 5.13 -0.10 18.64
CA ALA A 154 5.21 0.58 17.34
C ALA A 154 5.71 2.02 17.50
N SER A 155 6.43 2.51 16.50
CA SER A 155 6.90 3.88 16.40
C SER A 155 6.45 4.51 15.09
N TYR A 156 6.40 5.84 15.02
CA TYR A 156 6.17 6.56 13.76
C TYR A 156 7.46 7.04 13.11
N SER A 157 8.46 7.34 13.94
CA SER A 157 9.77 7.84 13.53
C SER A 157 10.83 6.74 13.63
N TYR A 158 11.71 6.69 12.65
CA TYR A 158 12.94 5.90 12.70
C TYR A 158 14.12 6.84 13.01
N PRO A 159 14.84 6.67 14.14
CA PRO A 159 16.01 7.48 14.42
C PRO A 159 17.08 7.25 13.35
N ALA A 160 17.63 8.33 12.78
CA ALA A 160 18.83 8.24 11.99
C ALA A 160 19.99 7.83 12.90
N SER A 161 20.52 6.62 12.71
CA SER A 161 21.79 6.17 13.28
C SER A 161 22.96 6.86 12.61
#